data_AF-A0A966C9E8-F1
#
_entry.id   AF-A0A966C9E8-F1
#
_cell.length_a   1.000
_cell.length_b   1.000
_cell.length_c   1.000
_cell.angle_alpha   90.00
_cell.angle_beta   90.00
_cell.angle_gamma   90.00
#
_symmetry.space_group_name_H-M   'P 1'
#
loop_
_entity.id
_entity.type
_entity.pdbx_description
1 polymer ?
#
loop_
_entity_poly.entity_id
_entity_poly.type
_entity_poly.pdbx_seq_one_letter_code
_entity_poly.pdbx_strand_id
1 'polypeptide(L)'
;GINNCDWAKAAREGRVPVCGQACDHYHRYEEDFDIAKSLGHNVHRFSLEWARIEPEEGKFNLEEIEHYRQVLSALKARGLTPIVTLWHFTLPLWFFESGGFERKDAPEIFARYARFIAQQLGSELGVVSTINEPIVFAGLGWLKGNWPPFKQHPFVTDTNQLTNSGDRSKARPSH
;
A
#
# COMPACT_ATOMS: atom_id res chain seq x y z
N GLY A 1 4.60 -14.70 -1.84
CA GLY A 1 4.83 -13.26 -1.59
C GLY A 1 4.90 -12.49 -2.89
N ILE A 2 4.89 -11.17 -2.82
CA ILE A 2 5.09 -10.31 -3.99
C ILE A 2 6.55 -9.82 -4.06
N ASN A 3 7.14 -9.87 -5.26
CA ASN A 3 8.55 -9.53 -5.45
C ASN A 3 8.77 -8.36 -6.42
N ASN A 4 7.75 -7.93 -7.17
CA ASN A 4 7.81 -6.93 -8.22
C ASN A 4 7.22 -5.57 -7.81
N CYS A 5 7.43 -5.16 -6.56
CA CYS A 5 7.09 -3.83 -6.06
C CYS A 5 8.29 -3.12 -5.43
N ASP A 6 8.14 -1.82 -5.19
CA ASP A 6 9.12 -0.94 -4.54
C ASP A 6 9.54 -1.42 -3.14
N TRP A 7 8.62 -1.91 -2.32
CA TRP A 7 8.95 -2.49 -1.01
C TRP A 7 9.78 -3.77 -1.12
N ALA A 8 9.47 -4.64 -2.08
CA ALA A 8 10.28 -5.84 -2.33
C ALA A 8 11.68 -5.47 -2.83
N LYS A 9 11.81 -4.41 -3.63
CA LYS A 9 13.10 -3.85 -4.03
C LYS A 9 13.88 -3.33 -2.83
N ALA A 10 13.25 -2.53 -1.97
CA ALA A 10 13.85 -2.01 -0.76
C ALA A 10 14.35 -3.13 0.18
N ALA A 11 13.62 -4.25 0.25
CA ALA A 11 14.04 -5.41 1.02
C ALA A 11 15.30 -6.08 0.44
N ARG A 12 15.37 -6.23 -0.90
CA ARG A 12 16.58 -6.73 -1.58
C ARG A 12 17.79 -5.82 -1.38
N GLU A 13 17.56 -4.52 -1.25
CA GLU A 13 18.59 -3.52 -0.93
C GLU A 13 18.93 -3.46 0.56
N GLY A 14 18.33 -4.29 1.41
CA GLY A 14 18.58 -4.33 2.85
C GLY A 14 18.03 -3.13 3.63
N ARG A 15 17.14 -2.33 3.03
CA ARG A 15 16.58 -1.11 3.64
C ARG A 15 15.40 -1.40 4.56
N VAL A 16 14.69 -2.50 4.31
CA VAL A 16 13.54 -2.98 5.09
C VAL A 16 13.58 -4.51 5.19
N PRO A 17 12.89 -5.13 6.17
CA PRO A 17 12.78 -6.58 6.23
C PRO A 17 12.08 -7.19 5.01
N VAL A 18 12.43 -8.44 4.68
CA VAL A 18 11.75 -9.21 3.63
C VAL A 18 10.34 -9.59 4.10
N CYS A 19 9.33 -9.30 3.27
CA CYS A 19 7.93 -9.63 3.55
C CYS A 19 7.64 -11.15 3.48
N GLY A 20 8.27 -11.86 2.53
CA GLY A 20 8.10 -13.31 2.37
C GLY A 20 6.66 -13.68 2.01
N GLN A 21 6.07 -14.64 2.73
CA GLN A 21 4.67 -15.03 2.57
C GLN A 21 3.70 -14.15 3.40
N ALA A 22 4.20 -13.34 4.33
CA ALA A 22 3.38 -12.64 5.34
C ALA A 22 2.39 -13.60 6.03
N CYS A 23 1.11 -13.24 6.12
CA CYS A 23 0.05 -14.11 6.68
C CYS A 23 -0.51 -15.13 5.67
N ASP A 24 0.02 -15.14 4.43
CA ASP A 24 -0.46 -15.98 3.32
C ASP A 24 -1.95 -15.82 2.97
N HIS A 25 -2.51 -14.63 3.22
CA HIS A 25 -3.91 -14.29 2.93
C HIS A 25 -4.28 -14.55 1.47
N TYR A 26 -3.32 -14.46 0.55
CA TYR A 26 -3.52 -14.77 -0.87
C TYR A 26 -4.06 -16.19 -1.10
N HIS A 27 -3.66 -17.18 -0.29
CA HIS A 27 -4.18 -18.55 -0.40
C HIS A 27 -5.21 -18.89 0.68
N ARG A 28 -5.29 -18.09 1.74
CA ARG A 28 -6.02 -18.41 2.98
C ARG A 28 -7.17 -17.46 3.30
N TYR A 29 -7.57 -16.62 2.34
CA TYR A 29 -8.60 -15.62 2.55
C TYR A 29 -9.93 -16.21 3.02
N GLU A 30 -10.28 -17.43 2.61
CA GLU A 30 -11.50 -18.10 3.06
C GLU A 30 -11.50 -18.36 4.57
N GLU A 31 -10.41 -18.92 5.10
CA GLU A 31 -10.26 -19.15 6.54
C GLU A 31 -10.24 -17.83 7.31
N ASP A 32 -9.57 -16.81 6.77
CA ASP A 32 -9.52 -15.49 7.39
C ASP A 32 -10.92 -14.85 7.46
N PHE A 33 -11.77 -15.07 6.44
CA PHE A 33 -13.15 -14.60 6.44
C PHE A 33 -14.05 -15.41 7.36
N ASP A 34 -13.84 -16.72 7.51
CA ASP A 34 -14.52 -17.54 8.50
C ASP A 34 -14.23 -17.07 9.92
N ILE A 35 -12.95 -16.77 10.21
CA ILE A 35 -12.54 -16.19 11.49
C ILE A 35 -13.20 -14.84 11.69
N ALA A 36 -13.13 -13.92 10.72
CA ALA A 36 -13.75 -12.60 10.82
C ALA A 36 -15.26 -12.70 11.11
N LYS A 37 -15.95 -13.63 10.44
CA LYS A 37 -17.37 -13.89 10.67
C LYS A 37 -17.64 -14.41 12.08
N SER A 38 -16.84 -15.36 12.55
CA SER A 38 -16.97 -15.93 13.90
C SER A 38 -16.80 -14.88 15.02
N LEU A 39 -16.00 -13.84 14.76
CA LEU A 39 -15.79 -12.71 15.66
C LEU A 39 -16.88 -11.63 15.56
N GLY A 40 -17.92 -11.86 14.76
CA GLY A 40 -19.06 -10.94 14.61
C GLY A 40 -18.82 -9.77 13.68
N HIS A 41 -17.80 -9.82 12.81
CA HIS A 41 -17.58 -8.76 11.82
C HIS A 41 -18.72 -8.74 10.79
N ASN A 42 -19.05 -7.54 10.30
CA ASN A 42 -20.05 -7.30 9.25
C ASN A 42 -19.45 -6.66 7.99
N VAL A 43 -18.23 -6.11 8.11
CA VAL A 43 -17.50 -5.41 7.07
C VAL A 43 -16.06 -5.93 7.08
N HIS A 44 -15.47 -6.10 5.90
CA HIS A 44 -14.07 -6.44 5.76
C HIS A 44 -13.42 -5.52 4.73
N ARG A 45 -12.37 -4.81 5.16
CA ARG A 45 -11.62 -3.87 4.33
C ARG A 45 -10.30 -4.50 3.90
N PHE A 46 -10.02 -4.51 2.60
CA PHE A 46 -8.76 -4.97 2.04
C PHE A 46 -8.31 -4.07 0.87
N SER A 47 -7.11 -4.30 0.35
CA SER A 47 -6.55 -3.58 -0.79
C SER A 47 -6.24 -4.50 -1.96
N LEU A 48 -6.33 -3.96 -3.17
CA LEU A 48 -5.79 -4.59 -4.36
C LEU A 48 -4.28 -4.32 -4.44
N GLU A 49 -3.53 -5.29 -4.91
CA GLU A 49 -2.09 -5.17 -5.13
C GLU A 49 -1.82 -4.86 -6.61
N TRP A 50 -1.54 -3.58 -6.89
CA TRP A 50 -1.34 -3.07 -8.25
C TRP A 50 -0.23 -3.82 -8.99
N ALA A 51 0.86 -4.17 -8.31
CA ALA A 51 1.97 -4.86 -8.95
C ALA A 51 1.62 -6.29 -9.42
N ARG A 52 0.57 -6.91 -8.86
CA ARG A 52 0.02 -8.18 -9.38
C ARG A 52 -0.85 -7.97 -10.59
N ILE A 53 -1.71 -6.96 -10.53
CA ILE A 53 -2.73 -6.69 -11.55
C ILE A 53 -2.09 -6.09 -12.81
N GLU A 54 -1.06 -5.27 -12.66
CA GLU A 54 -0.32 -4.65 -13.76
C GLU A 54 1.19 -4.86 -13.54
N PRO A 55 1.72 -6.06 -13.84
CA PRO A 55 3.12 -6.38 -13.61
C PRO A 55 4.09 -5.61 -14.52
N GLU A 56 3.62 -5.12 -15.67
CA GLU A 56 4.34 -4.24 -16.59
C GLU A 56 3.39 -3.12 -17.07
N GLU A 57 3.93 -1.96 -17.45
CA GLU A 57 3.12 -0.83 -17.90
C GLU A 57 2.15 -1.23 -19.03
N GLY A 58 0.85 -1.09 -18.77
CA GLY A 58 -0.21 -1.39 -19.72
C GLY A 58 -0.52 -2.88 -19.91
N LYS A 59 0.23 -3.80 -19.29
CA LYS A 59 -0.04 -5.24 -19.37
C LYS A 59 -0.74 -5.70 -18.11
N PHE A 60 -2.03 -5.99 -18.23
CA PHE A 60 -2.85 -6.44 -17.10
C PHE A 60 -2.93 -7.96 -17.01
N ASN A 61 -2.82 -8.48 -15.79
CA ASN A 61 -2.99 -9.90 -15.49
C ASN A 61 -4.45 -10.21 -15.12
N LEU A 62 -5.16 -10.92 -16.00
CA LEU A 62 -6.55 -11.32 -15.78
C LEU A 62 -6.72 -12.45 -14.77
N GLU A 63 -5.69 -13.28 -14.54
CA GLU A 63 -5.74 -14.31 -13.50
C GLU A 63 -5.84 -13.67 -12.11
N GLU A 64 -5.13 -12.56 -11.89
CA GLU A 64 -5.19 -11.79 -10.64
C GLU A 64 -6.55 -11.10 -10.47
N ILE A 65 -7.19 -10.67 -11.57
CA ILE A 65 -8.57 -10.18 -11.53
C ILE A 65 -9.53 -11.29 -11.09
N GLU A 66 -9.38 -12.49 -11.63
CA GLU A 66 -10.20 -13.63 -11.24
C GLU A 66 -9.97 -14.02 -9.78
N HIS A 67 -8.73 -14.00 -9.30
CA HIS A 67 -8.42 -14.18 -7.90
C HIS A 67 -9.19 -13.18 -7.02
N TYR A 68 -9.12 -11.88 -7.31
CA TYR A 68 -9.87 -10.88 -6.52
C TYR A 68 -11.40 -11.03 -6.63
N ARG A 69 -11.92 -11.52 -7.77
CA ARG A 69 -13.34 -11.86 -7.90
C ARG A 69 -13.73 -13.01 -6.98
N GLN A 70 -12.89 -14.03 -6.85
CA GLN A 70 -13.07 -15.14 -5.92
C GLN A 70 -13.01 -14.66 -4.46
N VAL A 71 -12.05 -13.81 -4.12
CA VAL A 71 -11.95 -13.18 -2.79
C VAL A 71 -13.22 -12.40 -2.45
N LEU A 72 -13.70 -11.55 -3.36
CA LEU A 72 -14.93 -10.78 -3.19
C LEU A 72 -16.15 -11.70 -3.01
N SER A 73 -16.23 -12.77 -3.80
CA SER A 73 -17.32 -13.73 -3.75
C SER A 73 -17.32 -14.50 -2.42
N ALA A 74 -16.17 -14.97 -1.97
CA ALA A 74 -16.01 -15.68 -0.70
C ALA A 74 -16.36 -14.82 0.51
N LEU A 75 -15.98 -13.54 0.48
CA LEU A 75 -16.31 -12.54 1.51
C LEU A 75 -17.83 -12.29 1.56
N LYS A 76 -18.46 -12.07 0.39
CA LYS A 76 -19.91 -11.84 0.29
C LYS A 76 -20.73 -13.07 0.68
N ALA A 77 -20.28 -14.27 0.36
CA ALA A 77 -20.94 -15.52 0.73
C ALA A 77 -21.09 -15.67 2.26
N ARG A 78 -20.19 -15.04 3.04
CA ARG A 78 -20.23 -15.00 4.51
C ARG A 78 -21.04 -13.82 5.06
N GLY A 79 -21.68 -13.05 4.20
CA GLY A 79 -22.44 -11.85 4.54
C GLY A 79 -21.58 -10.70 5.05
N LEU A 80 -20.29 -10.67 4.68
CA LEU A 80 -19.41 -9.55 4.96
C LEU A 80 -19.54 -8.52 3.82
N THR A 81 -19.53 -7.24 4.16
CA THR A 81 -19.52 -6.15 3.16
C THR A 81 -18.08 -5.80 2.79
N PRO A 82 -17.68 -5.85 1.50
CA PRO A 82 -16.34 -5.50 1.08
C PRO A 82 -16.13 -3.97 1.04
N ILE A 83 -15.04 -3.51 1.65
CA ILE A 83 -14.45 -2.18 1.38
C ILE A 83 -13.10 -2.40 0.69
N VAL A 84 -12.99 -1.95 -0.56
CA VAL A 84 -11.80 -2.19 -1.39
C VAL A 84 -11.00 -0.92 -1.54
N THR A 85 -9.71 -0.99 -1.25
CA THR A 85 -8.76 0.10 -1.51
C THR A 85 -7.97 -0.19 -2.78
N LEU A 86 -8.02 0.70 -3.77
CA LEU A 86 -7.37 0.45 -5.07
C LEU A 86 -5.85 0.46 -4.98
N TRP A 87 -5.29 1.30 -4.10
CA TRP A 87 -3.85 1.39 -3.87
C TRP A 87 -3.49 1.64 -2.41
N HIS A 88 -2.55 0.85 -1.90
CA HIS A 88 -2.14 0.86 -0.50
C HIS A 88 -0.61 0.76 -0.35
N PHE A 89 0.09 1.87 -0.62
CA PHE A 89 1.51 2.09 -0.33
C PHE A 89 2.54 1.25 -1.09
N THR A 90 2.13 0.32 -1.97
CA THR A 90 3.03 -0.47 -2.82
C THR A 90 2.92 -0.04 -4.27
N LEU A 91 4.03 0.33 -4.90
CA LEU A 91 4.05 0.65 -6.33
C LEU A 91 4.56 -0.54 -7.14
N PRO A 92 3.98 -0.84 -8.32
CA PRO A 92 4.62 -1.70 -9.29
C PRO A 92 6.06 -1.25 -9.56
N LEU A 93 6.98 -2.20 -9.64
CA LEU A 93 8.40 -1.88 -9.78
C LEU A 93 8.67 -1.03 -11.03
N TRP A 94 8.01 -1.33 -12.16
CA TRP A 94 8.12 -0.54 -13.39
C TRP A 94 7.67 0.92 -13.20
N PHE A 95 6.64 1.15 -12.39
CA PHE A 95 6.13 2.49 -12.15
C PHE A 95 7.07 3.24 -11.22
N PHE A 96 7.51 2.59 -10.15
CA PHE A 96 8.49 3.13 -9.22
C PHE A 96 9.80 3.53 -9.92
N GLU A 97 10.37 2.64 -10.73
CA GLU A 97 11.66 2.87 -11.42
C GLU A 97 11.58 3.96 -12.50
N SER A 98 10.40 4.20 -13.06
CA SER A 98 10.18 5.30 -14.00
C SER A 98 9.87 6.65 -13.34
N GLY A 99 9.89 6.73 -12.00
CA GLY A 99 9.70 7.95 -11.22
C GLY A 99 8.44 7.94 -10.34
N GLY A 100 7.60 6.92 -10.43
CA GLY A 100 6.41 6.74 -9.62
C GLY A 100 5.49 7.95 -9.65
N PHE A 101 4.96 8.34 -8.50
CA PHE A 101 4.07 9.50 -8.37
C PHE A 101 4.73 10.87 -8.64
N GLU A 102 6.04 10.94 -8.86
CA GLU A 102 6.69 12.19 -9.29
C GLU A 102 6.61 12.40 -10.80
N ARG A 103 6.22 11.37 -11.56
CA ARG A 103 6.00 11.52 -12.99
C ARG A 103 4.86 12.50 -13.24
N LYS A 104 5.00 13.31 -14.29
CA LYS A 104 3.95 14.26 -14.70
C LYS A 104 2.66 13.57 -15.12
N ASP A 105 2.76 12.36 -15.68
CA ASP A 105 1.66 11.52 -16.14
C ASP A 105 1.21 10.46 -15.11
N ALA A 106 1.69 10.56 -13.86
CA ALA A 106 1.28 9.64 -12.79
C ALA A 106 -0.24 9.62 -12.55
N PRO A 107 -0.97 10.75 -12.56
CA PRO A 107 -2.43 10.73 -12.43
C PRO A 107 -3.12 9.91 -13.53
N GLU A 108 -2.66 10.03 -14.78
CA GLU A 108 -3.20 9.32 -15.94
C GLU A 108 -2.90 7.81 -15.85
N ILE A 109 -1.70 7.44 -15.42
CA ILE A 109 -1.31 6.04 -15.19
C ILE A 109 -2.21 5.41 -14.12
N PHE A 110 -2.39 6.09 -12.97
CA PHE A 110 -3.25 5.61 -11.92
C PHE A 110 -4.73 5.55 -12.35
N ALA A 111 -5.20 6.56 -13.10
CA ALA A 111 -6.56 6.57 -13.63
C ALA A 111 -6.82 5.42 -14.62
N ARG A 112 -5.82 5.04 -15.43
CA ARG A 112 -5.90 3.89 -16.33
C ARG A 112 -6.04 2.58 -15.55
N TYR A 113 -5.24 2.39 -14.50
CA TYR A 113 -5.38 1.25 -13.60
C TYR A 113 -6.76 1.22 -12.91
N ALA A 114 -7.19 2.34 -12.31
CA ALA A 114 -8.49 2.42 -11.64
C ALA A 114 -9.66 2.15 -12.59
N ARG A 115 -9.57 2.64 -13.84
CA ARG A 115 -10.56 2.36 -14.89
C ARG A 115 -10.61 0.88 -15.24
N PHE A 116 -9.45 0.25 -15.38
CA PHE A 116 -9.37 -1.20 -15.64
C PHE A 116 -10.06 -1.99 -14.52
N ILE A 117 -9.77 -1.68 -13.25
CA ILE A 117 -10.46 -2.30 -12.12
C ILE A 117 -11.97 -2.09 -12.17
N ALA A 118 -12.42 -0.85 -12.40
CA ALA A 118 -13.84 -0.54 -12.49
C ALA A 118 -14.54 -1.31 -13.62
N GLN A 119 -13.87 -1.52 -14.75
CA GLN A 119 -14.39 -2.30 -15.87
C GLN A 119 -14.48 -3.81 -15.55
N GLN A 120 -13.49 -4.34 -14.82
CA GLN A 120 -13.39 -5.77 -14.55
C GLN A 120 -14.17 -6.24 -13.32
N LEU A 121 -14.18 -5.44 -12.25
CA LEU A 121 -14.71 -5.81 -10.93
C LEU A 121 -15.79 -4.85 -10.42
N GLY A 122 -16.11 -3.79 -11.18
CA GLY A 122 -16.91 -2.67 -10.67
C GLY A 122 -18.30 -3.04 -10.17
N SER A 123 -18.94 -4.08 -10.74
CA SER A 123 -20.25 -4.56 -10.27
C SER A 123 -20.13 -5.39 -8.99
N GLU A 124 -18.97 -5.96 -8.72
CA GLU A 124 -18.68 -6.71 -7.50
C GLU A 124 -18.14 -5.84 -6.36
N LEU A 125 -17.64 -4.64 -6.64
CA LEU A 125 -17.15 -3.72 -5.61
C LEU A 125 -18.31 -3.14 -4.78
N GLY A 126 -18.16 -3.18 -3.45
CA GLY A 126 -19.08 -2.52 -2.52
C GLY A 126 -18.70 -1.06 -2.34
N VAL A 127 -17.92 -0.77 -1.30
CA VAL A 127 -17.36 0.57 -1.06
C VAL A 127 -15.93 0.62 -1.60
N VAL A 128 -15.57 1.69 -2.31
CA VAL A 128 -14.22 1.86 -2.88
C VAL A 128 -13.52 3.06 -2.25
N SER A 129 -12.28 2.84 -1.83
CA SER A 129 -11.31 3.87 -1.48
C SER A 129 -10.22 3.90 -2.55
N THR A 130 -9.92 5.06 -3.12
CA THR A 130 -8.91 5.14 -4.20
C THR A 130 -7.50 4.99 -3.65
N ILE A 131 -7.13 5.80 -2.67
CA ILE A 131 -5.78 5.86 -2.10
C ILE A 131 -5.88 5.78 -0.57
N ASN A 132 -5.12 4.86 0.04
CA ASN A 132 -4.95 4.85 1.49
C ASN A 132 -4.05 6.01 1.96
N GLU A 133 -4.52 6.76 2.97
CA GLU A 133 -3.72 7.70 3.78
C GLU A 133 -2.61 8.47 3.00
N PRO A 134 -2.97 9.30 2.00
CA PRO A 134 -1.99 9.93 1.12
C PRO A 134 -0.99 10.83 1.86
N ILE A 135 -1.40 11.44 2.98
CA ILE A 135 -0.54 12.28 3.82
C ILE A 135 0.54 11.45 4.52
N VAL A 136 0.21 10.25 5.00
CA VAL A 136 1.16 9.34 5.66
C VAL A 136 2.20 8.86 4.66
N PHE A 137 1.77 8.47 3.46
CA PHE A 137 2.67 8.06 2.38
C PHE A 137 3.64 9.19 1.99
N ALA A 138 3.13 10.40 1.74
CA ALA A 138 3.97 11.55 1.41
C ALA A 138 4.94 11.88 2.57
N GLY A 139 4.47 11.83 3.81
CA GLY A 139 5.26 12.12 5.00
C GLY A 139 6.40 11.12 5.22
N LEU A 140 6.12 9.81 5.13
CA LEU A 140 7.14 8.78 5.36
C LEU A 140 8.05 8.57 4.15
N GLY A 141 7.57 8.81 2.93
CA GLY A 141 8.33 8.67 1.69
C GLY A 141 9.23 9.85 1.34
N TRP A 142 8.74 11.09 1.51
CA TRP A 142 9.43 12.32 1.06
C TRP A 142 9.89 13.25 2.18
N LEU A 143 9.22 13.26 3.34
CA LEU A 143 9.62 14.12 4.45
C LEU A 143 10.61 13.42 5.38
N LYS A 144 10.28 12.21 5.84
CA LYS A 144 11.12 11.41 6.75
C LYS A 144 12.09 10.48 6.02
N GLY A 145 11.74 10.04 4.81
CA GLY A 145 12.55 9.10 4.02
C GLY A 145 12.65 7.70 4.62
N ASN A 146 11.65 7.27 5.40
CA ASN A 146 11.60 5.96 6.05
C ASN A 146 10.98 4.88 5.17
N TRP A 147 10.15 5.25 4.20
CA TRP A 147 9.48 4.36 3.25
C TRP A 147 9.94 4.67 1.83
N PRO A 148 9.80 3.74 0.85
CA PRO A 148 9.99 4.07 -0.56
C PRO A 148 9.23 5.36 -0.95
N PRO A 149 9.84 6.30 -1.71
CA PRO A 149 11.15 6.26 -2.37
C PRO A 149 12.34 6.64 -1.49
N PHE A 150 12.15 6.80 -0.18
CA PHE A 150 13.15 7.17 0.82
C PHE A 150 13.84 8.49 0.54
N LYS A 151 13.08 9.47 0.05
CA LYS A 151 13.57 10.82 -0.19
C LYS A 151 13.45 11.64 1.10
N GLN A 152 14.44 12.51 1.31
CA GLN A 152 14.42 13.49 2.38
C GLN A 152 14.43 14.88 1.76
N HIS A 153 13.42 15.69 2.08
CA HIS A 153 13.45 17.09 1.71
C HIS A 153 14.24 17.89 2.76
N PRO A 154 15.26 18.68 2.37
CA PRO A 154 16.19 19.33 3.31
C PRO A 154 15.55 20.30 4.32
N PHE A 155 14.34 20.81 4.04
CA PHE A 155 13.61 21.69 4.96
C PHE A 155 13.04 20.99 6.20
N VAL A 156 13.01 19.65 6.25
CA VAL A 156 12.43 18.89 7.39
C VAL A 156 13.50 18.40 8.36
N THR A 157 14.75 18.31 7.95
CA THR A 157 15.88 17.85 8.79
C THR A 157 16.07 18.71 10.05
N ASP A 158 15.67 19.99 10.01
CA ASP A 158 15.76 20.92 11.15
C ASP A 158 14.63 20.77 12.19
N THR A 159 13.50 20.15 11.84
CA THR A 159 12.40 20.00 12.82
C THR A 159 12.69 18.93 13.88
N ASN A 160 13.53 17.93 13.56
CA ASN A 160 14.07 17.00 14.55
C ASN A 160 15.06 17.66 15.51
N GLN A 161 15.64 18.83 15.17
CA GLN A 161 16.42 19.62 16.13
C GLN A 161 15.52 20.45 17.05
N LEU A 162 14.38 20.95 16.53
CA LEU A 162 13.40 21.70 17.33
C LEU A 162 12.72 20.83 18.39
N THR A 163 12.34 19.59 18.08
CA THR A 163 11.73 18.68 19.06
C THR A 163 12.72 18.14 20.10
N ASN A 164 14.00 18.03 19.75
CA ASN A 164 15.08 17.64 20.68
C ASN A 164 15.73 18.81 21.43
N SER A 165 15.33 20.06 21.15
CA SER A 165 15.85 21.25 21.83
C SER A 165 15.29 21.44 23.26
N GLY A 166 14.27 20.66 23.65
CA GLY A 166 13.66 20.69 24.98
C GLY A 166 14.50 20.06 26.10
N ASP A 167 15.60 19.36 25.79
CA ASP A 167 16.38 18.59 26.77
C ASP A 167 17.80 19.14 27.01
N ARG A 168 17.98 20.45 26.86
CA ARG A 168 19.20 21.16 27.30
C ARG A 168 18.88 22.14 28.42
N SER A 169 18.34 21.63 29.52
CA SER A 169 18.41 22.34 30.80
C SER A 169 19.02 21.42 31.86
N LYS A 170 20.32 21.63 32.13
CA LYS A 170 21.02 21.51 33.43
C LYS A 170 22.49 21.14 33.25
N ALA A 171 23.35 22.14 33.40
CA ALA A 171 24.58 22.07 34.21
C ALA A 171 25.18 23.48 34.28
N ARG A 172 24.83 24.24 35.34
CA ARG A 172 25.67 25.37 35.77
C ARG A 172 26.85 24.77 36.56
N PRO A 173 28.11 25.13 36.28
CA PRO A 173 29.22 24.73 37.14
C PRO A 173 29.18 25.57 38.43
N SER A 174 29.29 24.88 39.55
CA SER A 174 29.46 25.47 40.87
C SER A 174 30.90 25.97 41.05
N HIS A 175 31.06 27.28 41.21
CA HIS A 175 32.13 27.89 42.02
C HIS A 175 31.55 29.10 42.75
#